data_AF-A0A329MV35-F1
#
_entry.id   AF-A0A329MV35-F1
#
_cell.length_a   1.000
_cell.length_b   1.000
_cell.length_c   1.000
_cell.angle_alpha   90.00
_cell.angle_beta   90.00
_cell.angle_gamma   90.00
#
_symmetry.space_group_name_H-M   'P 1'
#
loop_
_entity.id
_entity.type
_entity.pdbx_description
1 polymer ?
#
loop_
_entity_poly.entity_id
_entity_poly.type
_entity_poly.pdbx_seq_one_letter_code
_entity_poly.pdbx_strand_id
1 'polypeptide(L)'
;MNMIIFVVIACPEYLGSSWKGHFRTRGFTKYQIYGDYKAFIIKKTSNNIKNHSYESRRTGGVKGGFQISRIPVPLNWQMHGYGIPVYANIIYPFDISGLKAPGDFNPVVSYKREFTVPENWDNRKVYLHFAGVESAFYLWYPGT
;
A
#
# COMPACT_ATOMS: atom_id res chain seq x y z
N MET A 1 19.48 10.87 6.58
CA MET A 1 18.27 11.59 6.09
C MET A 1 17.01 10.82 6.47
N ASN A 2 16.01 11.49 7.08
CA ASN A 2 14.72 10.86 7.39
C ASN A 2 13.81 10.90 6.15
N MET A 3 13.33 9.74 5.74
CA MET A 3 12.43 9.58 4.60
C MET A 3 11.06 9.13 5.09
N ILE A 4 10.01 9.66 4.47
CA ILE A 4 8.64 9.22 4.69
C ILE A 4 8.17 8.57 3.40
N ILE A 5 7.64 7.36 3.49
CA ILE A 5 6.94 6.75 2.37
C ILE A 5 5.45 6.77 2.67
N PHE A 6 4.68 7.26 1.70
CA PHE A 6 3.25 7.03 1.65
C PHE A 6 2.93 6.09 0.49
N VAL A 7 2.25 4.99 0.77
CA VAL A 7 1.77 4.05 -0.25
C VAL A 7 0.26 4.00 -0.18
N VAL A 8 -0.42 4.33 -1.28
CA VAL A 8 -1.88 4.21 -1.37
C VAL A 8 -2.19 3.03 -2.25
N ILE A 9 -2.76 1.98 -1.68
CA ILE A 9 -3.11 0.76 -2.39
C ILE A 9 -4.62 0.76 -2.63
N ALA A 10 -5.02 0.63 -3.90
CA ALA A 10 -6.39 0.33 -4.28
C ALA A 10 -6.48 -1.15 -4.65
N CYS A 11 -7.40 -1.87 -4.04
CA CYS A 11 -7.56 -3.30 -4.28
C CYS A 11 -9.04 -3.65 -4.13
N PRO A 12 -9.70 -4.13 -5.21
CA PRO A 12 -10.88 -4.95 -5.03
C PRO A 12 -10.43 -6.19 -4.24
N GLU A 13 -11.17 -6.56 -3.20
CA GLU A 13 -10.70 -7.57 -2.23
C GLU A 13 -10.44 -8.90 -2.92
N TYR A 14 -9.16 -9.27 -3.08
CA TYR A 14 -8.73 -10.54 -3.66
C TYR A 14 -7.74 -11.21 -2.75
N LEU A 15 -7.93 -12.52 -2.56
CA LEU A 15 -6.88 -13.38 -2.06
C LEU A 15 -5.99 -13.80 -3.24
N GLY A 16 -5.00 -12.97 -3.56
CA GLY A 16 -3.78 -13.41 -4.24
C GLY A 16 -2.88 -14.17 -3.26
N SER A 17 -2.24 -15.24 -3.74
CA SER A 17 -1.31 -16.08 -2.97
C SER A 17 -0.26 -15.24 -2.24
N SER A 18 0.12 -15.67 -1.02
CA SER A 18 1.16 -14.99 -0.24
C SER A 18 2.50 -15.04 -0.99
N TRP A 19 2.87 -13.97 -1.68
CA TRP A 19 4.15 -13.87 -2.36
C TRP A 19 5.27 -13.62 -1.34
N LYS A 20 6.09 -14.63 -1.09
CA LYS A 20 7.42 -14.45 -0.50
C LYS A 20 8.44 -14.31 -1.62
N GLY A 21 8.46 -13.15 -2.27
CA GLY A 21 9.46 -12.84 -3.30
C GLY A 21 10.88 -12.91 -2.71
N HIS A 22 11.72 -13.79 -3.24
CA HIS A 22 13.13 -13.91 -2.84
C HIS A 22 14.01 -13.23 -3.90
N PHE A 23 14.39 -11.98 -3.66
CA PHE A 23 15.25 -11.23 -4.58
C PHE A 23 16.73 -11.59 -4.35
N ARG A 24 17.34 -12.32 -5.31
CA ARG A 24 18.79 -12.59 -5.33
C ARG A 24 19.55 -11.30 -5.65
N THR A 25 20.34 -10.81 -4.69
CA THR A 25 21.18 -9.62 -4.86
C THR A 25 22.64 -9.96 -4.64
N ARG A 26 23.34 -10.38 -5.68
CA ARG A 26 24.79 -10.18 -5.67
C ARG A 26 25.04 -8.71 -6.00
N GLY A 27 25.70 -7.97 -5.11
CA GLY A 27 26.18 -6.61 -5.37
C GLY A 27 25.37 -5.43 -4.82
N PHE A 28 24.23 -5.64 -4.14
CA PHE A 28 23.48 -4.54 -3.50
C PHE A 28 23.58 -4.59 -1.98
N THR A 29 23.86 -3.44 -1.35
CA THR A 29 23.63 -3.26 0.10
C THR A 29 22.12 -3.14 0.31
N LYS A 30 21.57 -3.96 1.23
CA LYS A 30 20.12 -4.02 1.50
C LYS A 30 19.79 -3.35 2.82
N TYR A 31 18.68 -2.63 2.85
CA TYR A 31 18.04 -2.14 4.05
C TYR A 31 16.55 -2.48 3.96
N GLN A 32 16.05 -3.29 4.90
CA GLN A 32 14.66 -3.72 4.92
C GLN A 32 13.81 -2.72 5.69
N ILE A 33 12.72 -2.27 5.07
CA ILE A 33 11.72 -1.41 5.70
C ILE A 33 10.51 -2.21 6.22
N TYR A 34 10.70 -3.48 6.57
CA TYR A 34 9.66 -4.32 7.17
C TYR A 34 9.36 -3.93 8.62
N GLY A 35 8.17 -4.29 9.10
CA GLY A 35 7.69 -3.98 10.45
C GLY A 35 6.44 -3.11 10.40
N ASP A 36 6.27 -2.27 11.41
CA ASP A 36 5.01 -1.58 11.61
C ASP A 36 4.87 -0.29 10.83
N TYR A 37 3.69 -0.12 10.24
CA TYR A 37 3.27 1.07 9.53
C TYR A 37 2.04 1.66 10.23
N LYS A 38 1.84 2.97 10.09
CA LYS A 38 0.52 3.57 10.30
C LYS A 38 -0.28 3.35 9.03
N ALA A 39 -1.55 2.99 9.15
CA ALA A 39 -2.43 2.82 8.00
C ALA A 39 -3.75 3.55 8.17
N PHE A 40 -4.36 3.88 7.04
CA PHE A 40 -5.66 4.54 6.99
C PHE A 40 -6.51 3.91 5.88
N ILE A 41 -7.70 3.43 6.20
CA ILE A 41 -8.55 2.63 5.30
C ILE A 41 -9.86 3.35 5.01
N ILE A 42 -10.26 3.39 3.74
CA ILE A 42 -11.61 3.81 3.30
C ILE A 42 -12.28 2.68 2.53
N LYS A 43 -13.61 2.56 2.66
CA LYS A 43 -14.40 1.51 1.99
C LYS A 43 -14.82 1.91 0.57
N LYS A 44 -15.16 3.18 0.34
CA LYS A 44 -15.61 3.68 -0.95
C LYS A 44 -14.61 4.69 -1.49
N THR A 45 -14.03 4.38 -2.64
CA THR A 45 -13.23 5.32 -3.39
C THR A 45 -14.18 6.27 -4.11
N SER A 46 -14.42 7.46 -3.56
CA SER A 46 -15.19 8.49 -4.24
C SER A 46 -14.43 9.01 -5.46
N ASN A 47 -14.54 8.38 -6.64
CA ASN A 47 -14.06 8.82 -7.98
C ASN A 47 -12.68 9.50 -8.11
N ASN A 48 -11.84 9.53 -7.08
CA ASN A 48 -10.66 10.39 -7.04
C ASN A 48 -9.65 9.87 -6.00
N ILE A 49 -9.01 8.75 -6.33
CA ILE A 49 -7.88 8.19 -5.56
C ILE A 49 -6.81 9.26 -5.30
N LYS A 50 -6.62 10.20 -6.25
CA LYS A 50 -5.71 11.34 -6.10
C LYS A 50 -6.06 12.25 -4.92
N ASN A 51 -7.34 12.54 -4.72
CA ASN A 51 -7.77 13.37 -3.59
C ASN A 51 -7.63 12.61 -2.28
N HIS A 52 -7.97 11.31 -2.25
CA HIS A 52 -7.74 10.48 -1.07
C HIS A 52 -6.27 10.45 -0.68
N SER A 53 -5.37 10.28 -1.66
CA SER A 53 -3.94 10.29 -1.41
C SER A 53 -3.37 11.63 -0.97
N TYR A 54 -3.94 12.74 -1.46
CA TYR A 54 -3.52 14.07 -1.06
C TYR A 54 -3.98 14.39 0.36
N GLU A 55 -5.23 14.11 0.69
CA GLU A 55 -5.79 14.34 2.02
C GLU A 55 -5.15 13.41 3.06
N SER A 56 -4.99 12.11 2.78
CA SER A 56 -4.33 11.20 3.70
C SER A 56 -2.88 11.62 4.02
N ARG A 57 -2.21 12.28 3.07
CA ARG A 57 -0.89 12.89 3.26
C ARG A 57 -0.93 14.13 4.16
N ARG A 58 -1.90 15.04 3.96
CA ARG A 58 -2.03 16.31 4.72
C ARG A 58 -2.51 16.11 6.15
N THR A 59 -3.56 15.31 6.34
CA THR A 59 -4.31 15.27 7.61
C THR A 59 -4.04 14.00 8.41
N GLY A 60 -3.31 13.03 7.86
CA GLY A 60 -3.11 11.72 8.51
C GLY A 60 -4.36 10.84 8.51
N GLY A 61 -5.41 11.23 7.79
CA GLY A 61 -6.66 10.48 7.63
C GLY A 61 -7.71 11.25 6.85
N VAL A 62 -8.52 10.55 6.06
CA VAL A 62 -9.63 11.12 5.29
C VAL A 62 -10.94 11.03 6.10
N LYS A 63 -11.88 11.96 5.94
CA LYS A 63 -13.20 11.83 6.58
C LYS A 63 -13.89 10.53 6.12
N GLY A 64 -14.42 9.75 7.07
CA GLY A 64 -15.18 8.53 6.79
C GLY A 64 -14.37 7.23 6.66
N GLY A 65 -13.07 7.25 7.00
CA GLY A 65 -12.25 6.03 7.07
C GLY A 65 -11.77 5.69 8.47
N PHE A 66 -11.09 4.54 8.59
CA PHE A 66 -10.58 3.99 9.84
C PHE A 66 -9.07 4.15 9.92
N GLN A 67 -8.55 4.64 11.05
CA GLN A 67 -7.12 4.80 11.28
C GLN A 67 -6.56 3.62 12.10
N ILE A 68 -5.44 3.08 11.62
CA ILE A 68 -4.71 1.97 12.22
C ILE A 68 -3.35 2.49 12.67
N SER A 69 -3.10 2.47 13.97
CA SER A 69 -1.83 2.94 14.53
C SER A 69 -0.65 2.02 14.19
N ARG A 70 -0.93 0.72 14.01
CA ARG A 70 0.08 -0.32 13.79
C ARG A 70 -0.47 -1.41 12.87
N ILE A 71 0.08 -1.52 11.67
CA ILE A 71 -0.15 -2.63 10.74
C ILE A 71 1.21 -3.23 10.34
N PRO A 72 1.45 -4.54 10.53
CA PRO A 72 2.69 -5.14 10.09
C PRO A 72 2.83 -5.08 8.56
N VAL A 73 4.05 -5.07 8.04
CA VAL A 73 4.33 -5.20 6.61
C VAL A 73 5.53 -6.15 6.45
N PRO A 74 5.43 -7.18 5.58
CA PRO A 74 4.36 -7.45 4.61
C PRO A 74 3.14 -8.16 5.20
N LEU A 75 1.92 -7.84 4.71
CA LEU A 75 0.69 -8.60 4.93
C LEU A 75 -0.42 -8.18 3.96
N ASN A 76 -1.46 -9.02 3.86
CA ASN A 76 -2.76 -8.66 3.29
C ASN A 76 -3.66 -8.15 4.42
N TRP A 77 -4.18 -6.93 4.31
CA TRP A 77 -4.86 -6.25 5.43
C TRP A 77 -6.15 -6.96 5.88
N GLN A 78 -6.78 -7.75 5.01
CA GLN A 78 -7.90 -8.63 5.32
C GLN A 78 -7.53 -9.68 6.38
N MET A 79 -6.30 -10.21 6.31
CA MET A 79 -5.79 -11.17 7.31
C MET A 79 -5.51 -10.50 8.67
N HIS A 80 -5.57 -9.18 8.73
CA HIS A 80 -5.40 -8.40 9.96
C HIS A 80 -6.72 -7.76 10.44
N GLY A 81 -7.87 -8.27 9.96
CA GLY A 81 -9.20 -7.88 10.43
C GLY A 81 -9.81 -6.66 9.73
N TYR A 82 -9.24 -6.22 8.61
CA TYR A 82 -9.72 -5.06 7.87
C TYR A 82 -10.26 -5.46 6.49
N GLY A 83 -11.53 -5.21 6.21
CA GLY A 83 -12.17 -5.65 4.95
C GLY A 83 -12.54 -7.14 4.99
N ILE A 84 -12.92 -7.68 3.84
CA ILE A 84 -13.45 -9.05 3.72
C ILE A 84 -12.55 -9.84 2.75
N PRO A 85 -12.01 -11.00 3.14
CA PRO A 85 -11.29 -11.86 2.20
C PRO A 85 -12.30 -12.50 1.24
N VAL A 86 -12.07 -12.35 -0.06
CA VAL A 86 -12.94 -12.95 -1.09
C VAL A 86 -12.18 -14.05 -1.82
N TYR A 87 -12.79 -15.23 -1.89
CA TYR A 87 -12.38 -16.32 -2.74
C TYR A 87 -13.37 -16.46 -3.90
N ALA A 88 -12.86 -16.46 -5.12
CA ALA A 88 -13.67 -16.68 -6.31
C ALA A 88 -12.90 -17.59 -7.27
N ASN A 89 -13.58 -18.63 -7.78
CA ASN A 89 -12.95 -19.61 -8.67
C ASN A 89 -12.85 -19.10 -10.12
N ILE A 90 -13.98 -18.68 -10.70
CA ILE A 90 -14.07 -18.26 -12.12
C ILE A 90 -14.68 -16.86 -12.27
N ILE A 91 -15.73 -16.57 -11.52
CA ILE A 91 -16.50 -15.33 -11.66
C ILE A 91 -15.81 -14.22 -10.86
N TYR A 92 -15.58 -13.07 -11.47
CA TYR A 92 -15.08 -11.91 -10.74
C TYR A 92 -16.11 -11.45 -9.69
N PRO A 93 -15.69 -11.09 -8.47
CA PRO A 93 -16.57 -10.59 -7.41
C PRO A 93 -17.09 -9.16 -7.66
N PHE A 94 -16.83 -8.59 -8.83
CA PHE A 94 -17.39 -7.32 -9.27
C PHE A 94 -17.69 -7.34 -10.76
N ASP A 95 -18.49 -6.36 -11.21
CA ASP A 95 -18.81 -6.20 -12.62
C ASP A 95 -17.59 -5.75 -13.43
N ILE A 96 -17.14 -6.63 -14.32
CA ILE A 96 -16.03 -6.38 -15.24
C ILE A 96 -16.48 -5.71 -16.55
N SER A 97 -17.78 -5.43 -16.71
CA SER A 97 -18.30 -4.75 -17.89
C SER A 97 -17.60 -3.40 -18.07
N GLY A 98 -17.05 -3.19 -19.27
CA GLY A 98 -16.30 -1.97 -19.58
C GLY A 98 -14.88 -1.88 -19.01
N LEU A 99 -14.33 -2.95 -18.41
CA LEU A 99 -12.94 -3.03 -17.92
C LEU A 99 -12.58 -1.93 -16.90
N LYS A 100 -13.54 -1.58 -16.03
CA LYS A 100 -13.38 -0.56 -15.00
C LYS A 100 -13.29 -1.20 -13.61
N ALA A 101 -12.58 -0.52 -12.71
CA ALA A 101 -12.63 -0.87 -11.30
C ALA A 101 -14.05 -0.60 -10.75
N PRO A 102 -14.51 -1.38 -9.75
CA PRO A 102 -15.83 -1.19 -9.15
C PRO A 102 -15.97 0.23 -8.55
N GLY A 103 -17.05 0.92 -8.91
CA GLY A 103 -17.33 2.27 -8.42
C GLY A 103 -17.93 2.30 -7.02
N ASP A 104 -18.69 1.27 -6.63
CA ASP A 104 -19.41 1.26 -5.36
C ASP A 104 -18.58 0.76 -4.19
N PHE A 105 -17.75 -0.26 -4.40
CA PHE A 105 -16.92 -0.86 -3.38
C PHE A 105 -15.52 -1.15 -3.93
N ASN A 106 -14.56 -0.31 -3.54
CA ASN A 106 -13.16 -0.42 -3.92
C ASN A 106 -12.35 0.15 -2.75
N PRO A 107 -12.04 -0.68 -1.74
CA PRO A 107 -11.37 -0.21 -0.55
C PRO A 107 -9.95 0.26 -0.88
N VAL A 108 -9.53 1.31 -0.19
CA VAL A 108 -8.20 1.90 -0.35
C VAL A 108 -7.52 2.01 1.00
N VAL A 109 -6.27 1.58 1.06
CA VAL A 109 -5.43 1.69 2.25
C VAL A 109 -4.23 2.58 1.96
N SER A 110 -4.04 3.61 2.79
CA SER A 110 -2.85 4.46 2.81
C SER A 110 -1.92 3.98 3.91
N TYR A 111 -0.69 3.62 3.59
CA TYR A 111 0.37 3.27 4.53
C TYR A 111 1.33 4.44 4.68
N LYS A 112 1.74 4.75 5.92
CA LYS A 112 2.77 5.73 6.23
C LYS A 112 3.85 5.08 7.10
N ARG A 113 5.11 5.28 6.71
CA ARG A 113 6.26 4.94 7.55
C ARG A 113 7.39 5.93 7.38
N GLU A 114 8.01 6.24 8.51
CA GLU A 114 9.27 6.95 8.60
C GLU A 114 10.42 5.94 8.72
N PHE A 115 11.52 6.21 8.02
CA PHE A 115 12.75 5.44 8.14
C PHE A 115 13.95 6.34 7.85
N THR A 116 15.11 5.94 8.37
CA THR A 116 16.37 6.66 8.16
C THR A 116 17.23 5.85 7.19
N VAL A 117 17.73 6.52 6.15
CA VAL A 117 18.73 5.91 5.26
C VAL A 117 20.06 5.85 5.99
N PRO A 118 20.77 4.71 5.99
CA PRO A 118 22.09 4.58 6.61
C PRO A 118 23.09 5.61 6.05
N GLU A 119 23.88 6.24 6.93
CA GLU A 119 24.83 7.31 6.57
C GLU A 119 25.92 6.83 5.59
N ASN A 120 26.30 5.55 5.66
CA ASN A 120 27.30 4.97 4.77
C ASN A 120 26.81 4.79 3.31
N TRP A 121 25.60 5.25 2.98
CA TRP A 121 25.04 5.23 1.62
C TRP A 121 25.16 6.58 0.90
N ASP A 122 25.80 7.57 1.51
CA ASP A 122 26.07 8.85 0.86
C ASP A 122 26.80 8.68 -0.49
N ASN A 123 26.43 9.52 -1.45
CA ASN A 123 26.90 9.48 -2.85
C ASN A 123 26.59 8.17 -3.62
N ARG A 124 25.69 7.32 -3.13
CA ARG A 124 25.23 6.12 -3.85
C ARG A 124 23.88 6.34 -4.51
N LYS A 125 23.60 5.58 -5.56
CA LYS A 125 22.24 5.45 -6.10
C LYS A 125 21.43 4.55 -5.17
N VAL A 126 20.35 5.09 -4.62
CA VAL A 126 19.43 4.38 -3.74
C VAL A 126 18.16 4.03 -4.51
N TYR A 127 17.75 2.77 -4.43
CA TYR A 127 16.54 2.27 -5.08
C TYR A 127 15.57 1.77 -4.01
N LEU A 128 14.30 2.18 -4.14
CA LEU A 128 13.22 1.62 -3.35
C LEU A 128 12.60 0.46 -4.13
N HIS A 129 12.55 -0.72 -3.50
CA HIS A 129 12.07 -1.95 -4.13
C HIS A 129 10.88 -2.52 -3.37
N PHE A 130 9.76 -2.73 -4.08
CA PHE A 130 8.59 -3.42 -3.58
C PHE A 130 8.55 -4.83 -4.18
N ALA A 131 8.63 -5.85 -3.33
CA ALA A 131 8.62 -7.24 -3.79
C ALA A 131 7.25 -7.68 -4.35
N GLY A 132 6.17 -7.00 -3.94
CA GLY A 132 4.81 -7.21 -4.40
C GLY A 132 3.86 -6.25 -3.71
N VAL A 133 2.92 -5.69 -4.48
CA VAL A 133 1.83 -4.84 -4.00
C VAL A 133 0.60 -5.20 -4.82
N GLU A 134 -0.54 -5.45 -4.18
CA GLU A 134 -1.78 -5.84 -4.85
C GLU A 134 -2.91 -4.87 -4.47
N SER A 135 -3.72 -4.36 -5.40
CA SER A 135 -3.69 -4.59 -6.86
C SER A 135 -2.94 -3.51 -7.64
N ALA A 136 -2.99 -2.27 -7.14
CA ALA A 136 -2.32 -1.11 -7.72
C ALA A 136 -1.98 -0.12 -6.61
N PHE A 137 -0.90 0.66 -6.79
CA PHE A 137 -0.52 1.66 -5.81
C PHE A 137 0.09 2.91 -6.39
N TYR A 138 0.06 3.95 -5.57
CA TYR A 138 0.83 5.16 -5.75
C TYR A 138 1.85 5.30 -4.62
N LEU A 139 2.99 5.90 -4.93
CA LEU A 139 4.08 6.17 -4.02
C LEU A 139 4.31 7.68 -3.90
N TRP A 140 4.46 8.17 -2.68
CA TRP A 140 4.95 9.53 -2.43
C TRP A 140 6.15 9.51 -1.50
N TYR A 141 7.08 10.43 -1.78
CA TYR A 141 8.19 10.79 -0.92
C TYR A 141 8.21 12.31 -0.68
N PRO A 142 8.70 12.81 0.47
CA PRO A 142 8.81 14.25 0.71
C PRO A 142 9.54 14.96 -0.44
N GLY A 143 8.89 15.91 -1.10
CA GLY A 143 9.44 16.62 -2.25
C GLY A 143 8.92 16.17 -3.62
N THR A 144 8.02 15.17 -3.67
CA THR A 144 7.13 14.90 -4.83
C THR A 144 5.70 15.28 -4.60
#